data_AF-A0A514Z8M6-F1
#
_entry.id   AF-A0A514Z8M6-F1
#
_cell.length_a   1.000
_cell.length_b   1.000
_cell.length_c   1.000
_cell.angle_alpha   90.00
_cell.angle_beta   90.00
_cell.angle_gamma   90.00
#
_symmetry.space_group_name_H-M   'P 1'
#
loop_
_entity.id
_entity.type
_entity.pdbx_description
1 polymer ?
#
loop_
_entity_poly.entity_id
_entity_poly.type
_entity_poly.pdbx_seq_one_letter_code
_entity_poly.pdbx_strand_id
1 'polypeptide(L)' 'MNVHQNGSPLLLIPLLIIVFIVNFIAARFMHYECPQCQVHFQTSVADDMFKPHYFGEREETCPHCGYTGLMRRHSGKN' A
#
# COMPACT_ATOMS: atom_id res chain seq x y z
N MET A 1 -5.57 45.76 7.39
CA MET A 1 -5.84 44.76 8.44
C MET A 1 -6.84 43.76 7.88
N ASN A 2 -6.54 42.46 8.07
CA ASN A 2 -7.44 41.31 7.96
C ASN A 2 -7.73 40.79 6.54
N VAL A 3 -6.74 40.11 5.97
CA VAL A 3 -6.99 39.05 4.99
C VAL A 3 -7.79 37.97 5.71
N HIS A 4 -9.07 37.81 5.37
CA HIS A 4 -9.87 36.66 5.78
C HIS A 4 -9.21 35.39 5.23
N GLN A 5 -8.34 34.77 6.03
CA GLN A 5 -7.81 33.43 5.80
C GLN A 5 -8.86 32.39 6.22
N ASN A 6 -9.99 32.36 5.51
CA ASN A 6 -11.07 31.41 5.75
C ASN A 6 -11.10 30.38 4.62
N GLY A 7 -9.98 29.69 4.38
CA GLY A 7 -10.01 28.41 3.68
C GLY A 7 -10.56 27.38 4.65
N SER A 8 -11.88 27.13 4.63
CA SER A 8 -12.61 26.28 5.58
C SER A 8 -11.91 24.93 5.82
N PRO A 9 -11.28 24.69 7.00
CA PRO A 9 -10.58 23.43 7.31
C PRO A 9 -11.54 22.22 7.41
N LEU A 10 -12.84 22.46 7.40
CA LEU A 10 -13.91 21.46 7.44
C LEU A 10 -13.90 20.48 6.26
N LEU A 11 -13.36 20.83 5.09
CA LEU A 11 -13.23 19.90 3.96
C LEU A 11 -11.95 19.08 4.00
N LEU A 12 -10.94 19.50 4.77
CA LEU A 12 -9.69 18.76 4.92
C LEU A 12 -9.88 17.54 5.82
N ILE A 13 -10.66 17.67 6.89
CA ILE A 13 -10.95 16.57 7.84
C ILE A 13 -11.56 15.34 7.14
N PRO A 14 -12.65 15.43 6.36
CA PRO A 14 -13.22 14.28 5.67
C PRO A 14 -12.26 13.69 4.63
N LEU A 15 -11.47 14.52 3.95
CA LEU A 15 -10.45 14.05 3.01
C LEU A 15 -9.35 13.24 3.71
N LEU A 16 -8.88 13.69 4.88
CA LEU A 16 -7.92 12.95 5.70
C LEU A 16 -8.50 11.63 6.20
N ILE A 17 -9.78 11.60 6.60
CA ILE A 17 -10.47 10.37 7.02
C ILE A 17 -10.53 9.37 5.86
N ILE A 18 -10.90 9.82 4.66
CA ILE A 18 -10.95 8.96 3.47
C ILE A 18 -9.56 8.39 3.17
N VAL A 19 -8.53 9.23 3.15
CA VAL A 19 -7.13 8.79 2.93
C VAL A 19 -6.71 7.78 4.00
N PHE A 20 -7.05 8.01 5.27
CA PHE A 20 -6.74 7.08 6.35
C PHE A 20 -7.43 5.72 6.18
N ILE A 21 -8.73 5.71 5.86
CA ILE A 21 -9.49 4.49 5.60
C ILE A 21 -8.90 3.72 4.41
N VAL A 22 -8.60 4.42 3.31
CA VAL A 22 -8.01 3.80 2.12
C VAL A 22 -6.66 3.17 2.47
N ASN A 23 -5.77 3.88 3.17
CA ASN A 23 -4.47 3.35 3.58
C ASN A 23 -4.61 2.16 4.53
N PHE A 24 -5.52 2.23 5.49
CA PHE A 24 -5.74 1.16 6.46
C PHE A 24 -6.27 -0.12 5.78
N ILE A 25 -7.19 0.02 4.83
CA ILE A 25 -7.70 -1.11 4.04
C ILE A 25 -6.60 -1.65 3.13
N ALA A 26 -5.90 -0.77 2.40
CA ALA A 26 -4.82 -1.13 1.49
C ALA A 26 -3.72 -1.93 2.20
N ALA A 27 -3.30 -1.51 3.40
CA ALA A 27 -2.30 -2.21 4.20
C ALA A 27 -2.65 -3.68 4.48
N ARG A 28 -3.93 -4.04 4.56
CA ARG A 28 -4.37 -5.43 4.77
C ARG A 28 -4.16 -6.33 3.55
N PHE A 29 -4.08 -5.75 2.35
CA PHE A 29 -3.95 -6.49 1.09
C PHE A 29 -2.52 -6.55 0.55
N MET A 30 -1.57 -5.85 1.16
CA MET A 30 -0.17 -5.80 0.71
C MET A 30 0.68 -6.92 1.31
N HIS A 31 0.14 -8.14 1.38
CA HIS A 31 0.89 -9.32 1.82
C HIS A 31 1.27 -10.16 0.61
N TYR A 32 2.49 -10.65 0.60
CA TYR A 32 3.08 -11.42 -0.49
C TYR A 32 3.73 -12.68 0.07
N GLU A 33 3.74 -13.74 -0.75
CA GLU A 33 4.50 -14.94 -0.47
C GLU A 33 5.62 -15.06 -1.51
N CYS A 34 6.86 -15.17 -1.04
CA CYS A 34 8.00 -15.31 -1.95
C CYS A 34 8.03 -16.72 -2.54
N PRO A 35 8.02 -16.91 -3.87
CA PRO A 35 8.04 -18.25 -4.47
C PRO A 35 9.35 -19.01 -4.24
N GLN A 36 10.45 -18.30 -3.91
CA GLN A 36 11.77 -18.91 -3.74
C GLN A 36 12.05 -19.37 -2.32
N CYS A 37 11.64 -18.61 -1.31
CA CYS A 37 11.88 -18.94 0.10
C CYS A 37 10.62 -19.17 0.92
N GLN A 38 9.43 -19.07 0.30
CA GLN A 38 8.11 -19.30 0.90
C GLN A 38 7.83 -18.44 2.13
N VAL A 39 8.59 -17.35 2.31
CA VAL A 39 8.35 -16.41 3.39
C VAL A 39 7.19 -15.50 3.02
N HIS A 40 6.32 -15.26 3.98
CA HIS A 40 5.30 -14.23 3.90
C HIS A 40 5.90 -12.89 4.35
N PHE A 41 5.64 -11.84 3.58
CA PHE A 41 6.09 -10.49 3.94
C PHE A 41 5.06 -9.45 3.51
N GLN A 42 5.09 -8.30 4.18
CA GLN A 42 4.24 -7.15 3.87
C GLN A 42 5.06 -6.07 3.17
N THR A 43 4.49 -5.43 2.15
CA THR A 43 5.08 -4.25 1.49
C THR A 43 4.32 -2.99 1.86
N SER A 44 4.95 -1.83 1.66
CA SER A 44 4.26 -0.56 1.88
C SER A 44 3.21 -0.32 0.81
N VAL A 45 2.10 0.34 1.18
CA VAL A 45 1.03 0.71 0.24
C VAL A 45 1.58 1.57 -0.92
N ALA A 46 2.58 2.42 -0.64
CA ALA A 46 3.20 3.26 -1.65
C ALA A 46 3.99 2.42 -2.66
N ASP A 47 4.91 1.56 -2.20
CA ASP A 47 5.73 0.72 -3.09
C ASP A 47 4.84 -0.13 -3.98
N ASP A 48 3.85 -0.77 -3.36
CA ASP A 48 2.86 -1.60 -3.98
C ASP A 48 2.04 -0.89 -5.09
N MET A 49 1.68 0.38 -4.85
CA MET A 49 0.90 1.18 -5.79
C MET A 49 1.75 1.66 -6.98
N PHE A 50 3.03 1.96 -6.75
CA PHE A 50 3.93 2.49 -7.78
C PHE A 50 4.65 1.40 -8.59
N LYS A 51 4.63 0.15 -8.13
CA LYS A 51 5.27 -0.98 -8.83
C LYS A 51 4.47 -1.47 -10.04
N PRO A 52 5.11 -2.11 -11.03
CA PRO A 52 4.42 -2.69 -12.18
C PRO A 52 3.39 -3.76 -11.80
N HIS A 53 2.24 -3.72 -12.47
CA HIS A 53 1.13 -4.67 -12.28
C HIS A 53 0.92 -5.48 -13.56
N TYR A 54 0.91 -6.81 -13.44
CA TYR A 54 0.71 -7.71 -14.57
C TYR A 54 -0.24 -8.84 -14.20
N PHE A 55 -1.39 -8.92 -14.88
CA PHE A 55 -2.37 -10.02 -14.71
C PHE A 55 -2.78 -10.30 -13.25
N GLY A 56 -2.82 -9.27 -12.40
CA GLY A 56 -3.15 -9.40 -10.97
C GLY A 56 -1.96 -9.77 -10.08
N GLU A 57 -0.78 -9.94 -10.66
CA GLU A 57 0.51 -10.09 -9.98
C GLU A 57 1.27 -8.76 -9.97
N ARG A 58 2.21 -8.63 -9.04
CA ARG A 58 3.03 -7.43 -8.86
C ARG A 58 4.50 -7.76 -8.80
N GLU A 59 5.31 -6.92 -9.41
CA GLU A 59 6.76 -7.07 -9.33
C GLU A 59 7.25 -6.60 -7.97
N GLU A 60 7.74 -7.54 -7.16
CA GLU A 60 8.18 -7.29 -5.80
C GLU A 60 9.57 -7.87 -5.54
N THR A 61 10.31 -7.26 -4.61
CA THR A 61 11.59 -7.78 -4.12
C THR A 61 11.41 -8.34 -2.72
N CYS A 62 11.70 -9.63 -2.56
CA CYS A 62 11.64 -10.30 -1.26
C CYS A 62 12.74 -9.75 -0.33
N PRO A 63 12.38 -9.21 0.86
CA PRO A 63 13.37 -8.63 1.78
C PRO A 63 14.24 -9.69 2.46
N HIS A 64 13.87 -10.98 2.40
CA HIS A 64 14.60 -12.06 3.05
C HIS A 64 15.65 -12.72 2.16
N CYS A 65 15.33 -12.98 0.89
CA CYS A 65 16.22 -13.70 -0.02
C CYS A 65 16.65 -12.89 -1.25
N GLY A 66 16.13 -11.67 -1.44
CA GLY A 66 16.48 -10.79 -2.56
C GLY A 66 15.85 -11.17 -3.91
N TYR A 67 15.05 -12.24 -3.96
CA TYR A 67 14.33 -12.61 -5.19
C TYR A 67 13.44 -11.46 -5.64
N THR A 68 13.56 -11.07 -6.91
CA THR A 68 12.75 -10.02 -7.55
C THR A 68 11.97 -10.64 -8.69
N GLY A 69 10.66 -10.43 -8.72
CA GLY A 69 9.79 -10.99 -9.74
C GLY A 69 8.31 -10.77 -9.45
N LEU A 70 7.45 -11.36 -10.29
CA LEU A 70 5.99 -11.26 -10.13
C LEU A 70 5.51 -12.13 -8.97
N MET A 71 4.76 -11.52 -8.05
CA MET A 71 4.17 -12.16 -6.88
C MET A 71 2.68 -11.85 -6.80
N ARG A 72 1.91 -12.80 -6.28
CA ARG A 72 0.49 -12.58 -6.00
C ARG A 72 0.30 -11.97 -4.64
N ARG A 73 -0.67 -11.06 -4.55
CA ARG A 73 -1.20 -10.61 -3.26
C ARG A 73 -1.92 -11.78 -2.58
N HIS A 74 -1.57 -12.01 -1.33
CA HIS A 74 -2.30 -12.89 -0.43
C HIS A 74 -3.11 -12.03 0.54
N SER A 75 -4.34 -12.46 0.82
CA SER A 75 -5.15 -11.81 1.86
C SER A 75 -4.63 -12.29 3.22
N GLY A 76 -4.26 -11.34 4.09
CA GLY A 76 -3.62 -11.52 5.40
C GLY A 76 -3.61 -12.94 5.95
N LYS A 77 -2.44 -13.58 5.89
CA LYS A 77 -2.15 -14.77 6.67
C LYS A 77 -1.14 -14.35 7.73
N ASN A 78 -1.65 -14.14 8.95
CA ASN A 78 -0.83 -13.99 10.15
C ASN A 78 0.06 -15.23 10.33
#